data_AF-A0A2M7R469-F1
#
_entry.id   AF-A0A2M7R469-F1
#
_cell.length_a   1.000
_cell.length_b   1.000
_cell.length_c   1.000
_cell.angle_alpha   90.00
_cell.angle_beta   90.00
_cell.angle_gamma   90.00
#
_symmetry.space_group_name_H-M   'P 1'
#
loop_
_entity.id
_entity.type
_entity.pdbx_description
1 polymer ?
#
loop_
_entity_poly.entity_id
_entity_poly.type
_entity_poly.pdbx_seq_one_letter_code
_entity_poly.pdbx_strand_id
1 'polypeptide(L)'
;MLPPEIRDSVFKMKIGETSQAYKMPGGYEIYKITDRRIVSYSFEQAKDAIKLQLLNQKFQQSLKSWLDDLKKDVKVQINESLLK
;
A
#
# COMPACT_ATOMS: atom_id res chain seq x y z
N MET A 1 1.76 6.55 9.39
CA MET A 1 2.33 5.34 8.74
C MET A 1 3.44 5.81 7.82
N LEU A 2 4.64 5.23 7.83
CA LEU A 2 5.72 5.68 6.93
C LEU A 2 5.27 5.53 5.46
N PRO A 3 5.37 6.58 4.63
CA PRO A 3 5.17 6.49 3.19
C PRO A 3 6.07 5.42 2.57
N PRO A 4 5.58 4.64 1.59
CA PRO A 4 6.34 3.55 0.97
C PRO A 4 7.67 4.03 0.36
N GLU A 5 7.68 5.25 -0.18
CA GLU A 5 8.85 5.89 -0.82
C GLU A 5 10.04 6.08 0.14
N ILE A 6 9.76 6.44 1.40
CA ILE A 6 10.80 6.68 2.41
C ILE A 6 11.03 5.47 3.31
N ARG A 7 10.08 4.52 3.33
CA ARG A 7 10.11 3.34 4.20
C ARG A 7 11.39 2.55 4.02
N ASP A 8 11.74 2.19 2.80
CA ASP A 8 12.94 1.36 2.56
C ASP A 8 14.23 2.06 2.97
N SER A 9 14.31 3.38 2.77
CA SER A 9 15.46 4.18 3.21
C SER A 9 15.59 4.15 4.73
N VAL A 10 14.51 4.44 5.44
CA VAL A 10 14.49 4.49 6.91
C VAL A 10 14.72 3.09 7.53
N PHE A 11 14.21 2.02 6.92
CA PHE A 11 14.42 0.64 7.41
C PHE A 11 15.83 0.09 7.18
N LYS A 12 16.61 0.69 6.27
CA LYS A 12 18.01 0.33 6.01
C LYS A 12 18.99 1.04 6.96
N MET A 13 18.56 2.11 7.62
CA MET A 13 19.38 2.86 8.56
C MET A 13 19.77 2.03 9.80
N LYS A 14 20.90 2.40 10.41
CA LYS A 14 21.38 1.75 11.64
C LYS A 14 20.68 2.32 12.86
N ILE A 15 20.66 1.53 13.95
CA ILE A 15 20.19 2.03 15.25
C ILE A 15 21.08 3.21 15.68
N GLY A 16 20.46 4.29 16.13
CA GLY A 16 21.10 5.56 16.49
C GLY A 16 21.21 6.56 15.35
N GLU A 17 21.00 6.13 14.10
CA GLU A 17 21.10 6.98 12.91
C GLU A 17 19.84 7.83 12.74
N THR A 18 20.03 9.07 12.29
CA THR A 18 18.95 10.06 12.05
C THR A 18 18.87 10.36 10.56
N SER A 19 17.67 10.34 10.01
CA SER A 19 17.42 10.53 8.58
C SER A 19 17.58 11.99 8.19
N GLN A 20 17.70 12.24 6.88
CA GLN A 20 17.49 13.58 6.35
C GLN A 20 16.03 14.01 6.55
N ALA A 21 15.77 15.31 6.48
CA ALA A 21 14.42 15.85 6.55
C ALA A 21 13.65 15.51 5.27
N TYR A 22 12.58 14.73 5.40
CA TYR A 22 11.71 14.40 4.28
C TYR A 22 10.59 15.42 4.18
N LYS A 23 10.41 15.99 2.98
CA LYS A 23 9.30 16.92 2.71
C LYS A 23 8.01 16.11 2.52
N MET A 24 7.06 16.34 3.42
CA MET A 24 5.73 15.74 3.43
C MET A 24 4.67 16.82 3.14
N PRO A 25 3.44 16.44 2.74
CA PRO A 25 2.38 17.40 2.45
C PRO A 25 2.08 18.37 3.62
N GLY A 26 2.34 17.94 4.86
CA GLY A 26 2.12 18.73 6.07
C GLY A 26 3.37 19.37 6.69
N GLY A 27 4.56 19.26 6.08
CA GLY A 27 5.79 19.82 6.65
C GLY A 27 7.03 18.95 6.41
N TYR A 28 7.94 18.92 7.37
CA TYR A 28 9.14 18.08 7.34
C TYR A 28 9.10 17.03 8.43
N GLU A 29 9.46 15.80 8.08
CA GLU A 29 9.57 14.69 9.02
C GLU A 29 11.02 14.19 9.06
N ILE A 30 11.54 13.99 10.27
CA ILE A 30 12.88 13.46 10.54
C ILE A 30 12.73 12.21 11.38
N TYR A 31 13.39 11.13 10.99
CA TYR A 31 13.29 9.82 11.62
C TYR A 31 14.60 9.45 12.30
N LYS A 32 14.55 8.99 13.55
CA LYS A 32 15.69 8.42 14.26
C LYS A 32 15.38 6.98 14.64
N ILE A 33 16.25 6.05 14.26
CA ILE A 33 16.08 4.64 14.64
C ILE A 33 16.54 4.48 16.08
N THR A 34 15.62 4.21 17.00
CA THR A 34 15.94 4.02 18.43
C THR A 34 16.13 2.56 18.81
N ASP A 35 15.43 1.65 18.13
CA ASP A 35 15.46 0.21 18.37
C ASP A 35 15.11 -0.53 17.07
N ARG A 36 15.60 -1.76 16.92
CA ARG A 36 15.25 -2.66 15.80
C ARG A 36 14.89 -4.02 16.34
N ARG A 37 13.61 -4.37 16.24
CA ARG A 37 13.12 -5.70 16.59
C ARG A 37 13.01 -6.56 15.35
N ILE A 38 13.76 -7.65 15.32
CA ILE A 38 13.57 -8.69 14.31
C ILE A 38 12.42 -9.56 14.81
N VAL A 39 11.20 -9.26 14.35
CA VAL A 39 10.06 -10.12 14.62
C VAL A 39 10.03 -11.16 13.51
N SER A 40 10.60 -12.34 13.77
CA SER A 40 10.42 -13.50 12.91
C SER A 40 9.11 -14.17 13.30
N TYR A 41 8.05 -13.91 12.53
CA TYR A 41 6.85 -14.75 12.61
C TYR A 41 7.20 -16.12 12.01
N SER A 42 6.82 -17.20 12.69
CA SER A 42 6.87 -18.51 12.05
C SER A 42 5.90 -18.53 10.87
N PHE A 43 6.15 -19.39 9.88
CA PHE A 43 5.23 -19.55 8.75
C PHE A 43 3.80 -19.79 9.23
N GLU A 44 3.61 -20.67 10.22
CA GLU A 44 2.29 -20.98 10.78
C GLU A 44 1.61 -19.77 11.43
N GLN A 45 2.36 -18.87 12.09
CA GLN A 45 1.80 -17.63 12.65
C GLN A 45 1.40 -16.61 11.57
N ALA A 46 2.15 -16.56 10.46
CA ALA A 46 1.89 -15.61 9.38
C ALA A 46 0.92 -16.14 8.31
N LYS A 47 0.71 -17.45 8.25
CA LYS A 47 -0.03 -18.16 7.19
C LYS A 47 -1.44 -17.65 7.01
N ASP A 48 -2.21 -17.53 8.09
CA ASP A 48 -3.60 -17.10 8.02
C ASP A 48 -3.72 -15.63 7.61
N ALA A 49 -2.84 -14.76 8.14
CA ALA A 49 -2.79 -13.35 7.76
C ALA A 49 -2.42 -13.18 6.27
N ILE A 50 -1.39 -13.89 5.81
CA ILE A 50 -0.96 -13.88 4.40
C ILE A 50 -2.06 -14.45 3.51
N LYS A 51 -2.73 -15.54 3.91
CA LYS A 51 -3.83 -16.15 3.15
C LYS A 51 -4.99 -15.17 2.98
N LEU A 52 -5.41 -14.48 4.04
CA LEU A 52 -6.45 -13.45 3.96
C LEU A 52 -6.05 -12.30 3.05
N GLN A 53 -4.80 -11.83 3.17
CA GLN A 53 -4.28 -10.77 2.31
C GLN A 53 -4.27 -11.18 0.83
N LEU A 54 -3.78 -12.38 0.51
CA LEU A 54 -3.76 -12.90 -0.86
C LEU A 54 -5.16 -13.11 -1.42
N LEU A 55 -6.10 -13.58 -0.60
CA LEU A 55 -7.49 -13.78 -1.01
C LEU A 55 -8.16 -12.44 -1.34
N ASN A 56 -7.98 -11.42 -0.50
CA ASN A 56 -8.49 -10.09 -0.77
C ASN A 56 -7.86 -9.49 -2.04
N GLN A 57 -6.53 -9.64 -2.21
CA GLN A 57 -5.84 -9.16 -3.42
C GLN A 57 -6.39 -9.82 -4.69
N LYS A 58 -6.57 -11.15 -4.69
CA LYS A 58 -7.17 -11.87 -5.82
C LYS A 58 -8.61 -11.45 -6.06
N PHE A 59 -9.41 -11.29 -5.01
CA PHE A 59 -10.79 -10.84 -5.12
C PHE A 59 -10.88 -9.45 -5.78
N GLN A 60 -10.09 -8.48 -5.31
CA GLN A 60 -10.03 -7.14 -5.89
C GLN A 60 -9.57 -7.17 -7.36
N GLN A 61 -8.59 -8.01 -7.69
CA GLN A 61 -8.11 -8.17 -9.06
C GLN A 61 -9.19 -8.75 -9.97
N SER A 62 -9.86 -9.84 -9.56
CA SER A 62 -10.94 -10.44 -10.34
C SER A 62 -12.14 -9.52 -10.48
N LEU A 63 -12.49 -8.79 -9.42
CA LEU A 63 -13.56 -7.79 -9.45
C LEU A 63 -13.25 -6.68 -10.46
N LYS A 64 -12.02 -6.16 -10.44
CA LYS A 64 -11.58 -5.14 -11.39
C LYS A 64 -11.66 -5.65 -12.83
N SER A 65 -11.12 -6.85 -13.11
CA SER A 65 -11.19 -7.44 -14.46
C SER A 65 -12.64 -7.65 -14.91
N TRP A 66 -13.50 -8.17 -14.04
CA TRP A 66 -14.91 -8.38 -14.35
C TRP A 66 -15.66 -7.06 -14.62
N LEU A 67 -15.39 -6.01 -13.83
CA LEU A 67 -15.94 -4.68 -14.07
C LEU A 67 -15.42 -4.07 -15.39
N ASP A 68 -14.14 -4.26 -15.70
CA ASP A 68 -13.55 -3.76 -16.95
C ASP A 68 -14.15 -4.49 -18.17
N ASP A 69 -14.45 -5.78 -18.05
CA ASP A 69 -15.09 -6.55 -19.12
C ASP A 69 -16.58 -6.19 -19.27
N LEU A 70 -17.32 -6.03 -18.16
CA LEU A 70 -18.69 -5.51 -18.20
C LEU A 70 -18.78 -4.13 -18.85
N LYS A 71 -17.81 -3.23 -18.57
CA LYS A 71 -17.75 -1.91 -19.19
C LYS A 71 -17.47 -1.97 -20.69
N LYS A 72 -16.78 -3.00 -21.19
CA LYS A 72 -16.54 -3.19 -22.62
C LYS A 72 -17.76 -3.76 -23.34
N ASP A 73 -18.50 -4.66 -22.69
CA ASP A 73 -19.72 -5.26 -23.25
C ASP A 73 -20.91 -4.30 -23.24
N VAL A 74 -20.93 -3.33 -22.32
CA VAL A 74 -21.94 -2.27 -22.32
C VAL A 74 -21.49 -1.12 -23.22
N LYS A 75 -22.26 -0.84 -24.29
CA LYS A 75 -22.19 0.46 -25.00
C LYS A 75 -22.62 1.58 -24.05
N VAL A 76 -21.68 2.11 -23.26
CA VAL A 76 -21.96 3.26 -22.40
C VAL A 76 -22.07 4.50 -23.30
N GLN A 77 -23.28 4.87 -23.69
CA GLN A 77 -23.57 6.21 -24.20
C GLN A 77 -23.72 7.14 -23.00
N ILE A 78 -22.64 7.81 -22.60
CA ILE A 78 -22.70 8.90 -21.62
C ILE A 78 -23.32 10.10 -22.34
N ASN A 79 -24.61 10.36 -22.13
CA ASN A 79 -25.23 11.61 -22.56
C ASN A 79 -24.79 12.74 -21.61
N GLU A 80 -23.66 13.37 -21.92
CA GLU A 80 -23.10 14.53 -21.20
C GLU A 80 -24.08 15.71 -21.11
N SER A 81 -25.13 15.73 -21.93
CA SER A 81 -26.18 16.75 -21.95
C SER A 81 -27.12 16.76 -20.72
N LEU A 82 -27.10 15.73 -19.87
CA LEU A 82 -27.94 15.64 -18.65
C LEU A 82 -27.15 15.77 -17.34
N LEU A 83 -25.83 15.97 -17.39
CA LEU A 83 -24.94 16.10 -16.22
C LEU A 83 -24.76 17.55 -15.72
N LYS A 84 -25.70 18.44 -16.07
CA LYS A 84 -25.70 19.85 -15.67
C LYS A 84 -26.34 20.08 -14.32
#